data_AF-A0A7C1AM83-F1
#
_entry.id   AF-A0A7C1AM83-F1
#
_cell.length_a   1.000
_cell.length_b   1.000
_cell.length_c   1.000
_cell.angle_alpha   90.00
_cell.angle_beta   90.00
_cell.angle_gamma   90.00
#
_symmetry.space_group_name_H-M   'P 1'
#
loop_
_entity.id
_entity.type
_entity.pdbx_description
1 polymer ?
#
loop_
_entity_poly.entity_id
_entity_poly.type
_entity_poly.pdbx_seq_one_letter_code
_entity_poly.pdbx_strand_id
1 'polypeptide(L)' 'LDAAKLVLVTTKNFSHRIYLGNGIYGEVTLIYSGKNYRSLPYTFPDYKTDEYLEVFNKARGRYKEQT' A
#
# COMPACT_ATOMS: atom_id res chain seq x y z
N LEU A 1 10.33 7.68 -9.33
CA LEU A 1 9.65 7.04 -8.17
C LEU A 1 8.39 6.35 -8.69
N ASP A 2 8.05 5.14 -8.23
CA ASP A 2 6.90 4.36 -8.73
C ASP A 2 5.62 4.62 -7.91
N ALA A 3 4.45 4.67 -8.56
CA ALA A 3 3.13 4.92 -7.96
C ALA A 3 2.13 3.79 -8.28
N ALA A 4 2.64 2.58 -8.55
CA ALA A 4 1.86 1.39 -8.88
C ALA A 4 1.41 0.59 -7.65
N LYS A 5 1.85 0.94 -6.44
CA LYS A 5 1.59 0.15 -5.23
C LYS A 5 1.58 1.01 -3.96
N LEU A 6 0.83 0.56 -2.97
CA LEU A 6 0.90 1.04 -1.58
C LEU A 6 1.69 0.03 -0.75
N VAL A 7 2.73 0.50 -0.08
CA VAL A 7 3.58 -0.33 0.80
C VAL A 7 3.29 0.04 2.25
N LEU A 8 2.92 -0.96 3.06
CA LEU A 8 2.82 -0.81 4.51
C LEU A 8 4.15 -1.17 5.15
N VAL A 9 4.63 -0.29 6.03
CA VAL A 9 5.81 -0.50 6.86
C VAL A 9 5.36 -0.95 8.25
N THR A 10 5.96 -2.01 8.79
CA THR A 10 5.55 -2.60 10.08
C THR A 10 6.71 -3.26 10.81
N THR A 11 6.60 -3.41 12.13
CA THR A 11 7.51 -4.22 12.95
C THR A 11 7.11 -5.69 13.03
N LYS A 12 5.91 -6.04 12.53
CA LYS A 12 5.37 -7.40 12.61
C LYS A 12 5.85 -8.22 11.42
N ASN A 13 6.60 -9.30 11.66
CA ASN A 13 6.99 -10.22 10.58
C ASN A 13 5.80 -11.13 10.17
N PHE A 14 5.69 -11.46 8.88
CA PHE A 14 4.73 -12.43 8.33
C PHE A 14 5.20 -12.96 6.96
N SER A 15 4.61 -14.05 6.46
CA SER A 15 5.09 -14.78 5.28
C SER A 15 5.25 -13.97 3.98
N HIS A 16 4.45 -12.91 3.78
CA HIS A 16 4.52 -12.04 2.59
C HIS A 16 5.29 -10.72 2.84
N ARG A 17 5.86 -10.54 4.03
CA ARG A 17 6.56 -9.31 4.42
C ARG A 17 8.06 -9.45 4.19
N ILE A 18 8.65 -8.45 3.54
CA ILE A 18 10.08 -8.42 3.22
C ILE A 18 10.80 -7.63 4.32
N TYR A 19 11.88 -8.18 4.86
CA TYR A 19 12.71 -7.48 5.83
C TYR A 19 13.42 -6.29 5.17
N LEU A 20 13.24 -5.10 5.73
CA LEU A 20 13.83 -3.85 5.23
C LEU A 20 15.02 -3.37 6.09
N GLY A 21 15.27 -4.01 7.23
CA GLY A 21 16.31 -3.61 8.19
C GLY A 21 15.74 -3.09 9.50
N ASN A 22 16.54 -3.09 10.58
CA ASN A 22 16.19 -2.52 11.89
C ASN A 22 14.88 -3.03 12.50
N GLY A 23 14.57 -4.32 12.31
CA GLY A 23 13.31 -4.89 12.77
C GLY A 23 12.07 -4.41 12.00
N ILE A 24 12.26 -3.70 10.88
CA ILE A 24 11.19 -3.19 10.02
C ILE A 24 11.01 -4.10 8.81
N TYR A 25 9.75 -4.28 8.44
CA TYR A 25 9.30 -5.07 7.31
C TYR A 25 8.38 -4.24 6.42
N GLY A 26 8.37 -4.56 5.12
CA GLY A 26 7.50 -3.97 4.13
C GLY A 26 6.60 -5.01 3.49
N GLU A 27 5.35 -4.65 3.24
CA GLU A 27 4.42 -5.42 2.40
C GLU A 27 3.74 -4.54 1.37
N VAL A 28 3.53 -5.07 0.17
CA VAL A 28 2.62 -4.44 -0.79
C VAL A 28 1.21 -4.77 -0.36
N THR A 29 0.48 -3.80 0.17
CA THR A 29 -0.89 -4.02 0.66
C THR A 29 -1.96 -3.65 -0.37
N LEU A 30 -1.66 -2.82 -1.37
CA LEU A 30 -2.56 -2.50 -2.48
C LEU A 30 -1.74 -2.34 -3.77
N ILE A 31 -2.33 -2.72 -4.90
CA ILE A 31 -1.77 -2.49 -6.24
C ILE A 31 -2.68 -1.54 -7.02
N TYR A 32 -2.12 -0.58 -7.74
CA TYR A 32 -2.91 0.34 -8.57
C TYR A 32 -3.07 -0.22 -9.98
N SER A 33 -4.28 -0.63 -10.34
CA SER A 33 -4.60 -1.20 -11.65
C SER A 33 -6.05 -0.91 -12.06
N GLY A 34 -6.27 -0.62 -13.34
CA GLY A 34 -7.60 -0.29 -13.86
C GLY A 34 -8.18 0.96 -13.21
N LYS A 35 -7.37 2.02 -13.08
CA LYS A 35 -7.71 3.34 -12.52
C LYS A 35 -8.08 3.37 -11.02
N ASN A 36 -7.88 2.27 -10.28
CA ASN A 36 -8.10 2.25 -8.84
C ASN A 36 -7.11 1.31 -8.12
N TYR A 37 -7.05 1.39 -6.80
CA TYR A 37 -6.37 0.40 -5.97
C TYR A 37 -7.17 -0.91 -5.93
N ARG A 38 -6.44 -2.02 -5.99
CA ARG A 38 -6.93 -3.38 -5.87
C ARG A 38 -6.26 -4.01 -4.66
N SER A 39 -7.08 -4.69 -3.86
CA SER A 39 -6.62 -5.43 -2.71
C SER A 39 -5.97 -6.75 -3.10
N LEU A 40 -5.08 -7.19 -2.23
CA LEU A 40 -4.43 -8.49 -2.21
C LEU A 40 -5.07 -9.35 -1.11
N PRO A 41 -4.85 -10.68 -1.13
CA PRO A 41 -5.48 -11.60 -0.17
C PRO A 41 -5.25 -11.20 1.29
N TYR A 42 -4.09 -10.61 1.58
CA TYR A 42 -3.66 -10.20 2.92
C TYR A 42 -3.84 -8.70 3.23
N THR A 43 -4.44 -7.93 2.31
CA THR A 43 -4.80 -6.53 2.60
C THR A 43 -5.71 -6.46 3.82
N PHE A 44 -5.43 -5.53 4.72
CA PHE A 44 -6.27 -5.32 5.90
C PHE A 44 -7.73 -5.00 5.50
N PRO A 45 -8.74 -5.48 6.26
CA PRO A 45 -10.15 -5.29 5.90
C PRO A 45 -10.57 -3.82 5.77
N ASP A 46 -10.04 -2.95 6.62
CA ASP A 46 -10.23 -1.50 6.57
C ASP A 46 -9.69 -0.88 5.29
N TYR A 47 -8.54 -1.33 4.78
CA TYR A 47 -7.94 -0.81 3.54
C TYR A 47 -8.71 -1.20 2.28
N LYS A 48 -9.71 -2.08 2.40
CA LYS A 48 -10.60 -2.49 1.32
C LYS A 48 -11.85 -1.61 1.23
N THR A 49 -12.12 -0.76 2.23
CA THR A 49 -13.31 0.10 2.21
C THR A 49 -13.13 1.25 1.23
N ASP A 50 -14.23 1.72 0.64
CA ASP A 50 -14.20 2.83 -0.30
C ASP A 50 -13.62 4.10 0.30
N GLU A 51 -13.85 4.34 1.60
CA GLU A 51 -13.29 5.46 2.35
C GLU A 51 -11.75 5.45 2.35
N TYR A 52 -11.14 4.30 2.69
CA TYR A 52 -9.68 4.19 2.67
C TYR A 52 -9.12 4.21 1.26
N LEU A 53 -9.79 3.57 0.29
CA LEU A 53 -9.37 3.62 -1.11
C LEU A 53 -9.38 5.06 -1.64
N GLU A 54 -10.37 5.88 -1.27
CA GLU A 54 -10.41 7.30 -1.62
C GLU A 54 -9.21 8.06 -1.02
N VAL A 55 -8.91 7.83 0.27
CA VAL A 55 -7.74 8.40 0.95
C VAL A 55 -6.45 8.04 0.21
N PHE A 56 -6.25 6.78 -0.15
CA PHE A 56 -5.04 6.35 -0.87
C PHE A 56 -4.96 6.91 -2.29
N ASN A 57 -6.09 7.05 -2.98
CA ASN A 57 -6.12 7.69 -4.31
C ASN A 57 -5.75 9.18 -4.23
N LYS A 58 -6.25 9.91 -3.22
CA LYS A 58 -5.84 11.29 -2.96
C LYS A 58 -4.35 11.41 -2.64
N ALA A 59 -3.83 10.53 -1.79
CA ALA A 59 -2.40 10.48 -1.47
C ALA A 59 -1.55 10.21 -2.72
N ARG A 60 -1.99 9.29 -3.59
CA ARG A 60 -1.33 9.01 -4.87
C ARG A 60 -1.31 10.22 -5.80
N GLY A 61 -2.40 10.97 -5.89
CA GLY A 61 -2.46 12.21 -6.68
C GLY A 61 -1.40 13.20 -6.24
N ARG A 62 -1.37 13.51 -4.95
CA ARG A 62 -0.37 14.42 -4.35
C ARG A 62 1.07 13.96 -4.57
N TYR A 63 1.35 12.67 -4.42
CA TYR A 63 2.68 12.12 -4.63
C TYR A 63 3.14 12.24 -6.09
N LYS A 64 2.22 12.09 -7.05
CA LYS A 64 2.50 12.28 -8.47
C LYS A 64 2.75 13.74 -8.85
N GLU A 65 2.23 14.70 -8.09
CA GLU A 65 2.51 16.13 -8.32
C GLU A 65 3.91 16.54 -7.83
N GLN A 66 4.48 15.77 -6.90
CA GLN A 66 5.80 16.04 -6.29
C GLN A 66 6.96 15.38 -7.04
N THR A 67 6.68 14.58 -8.09
CA THR A 67 7.68 13.86 -8.89
C THR A 67 7.60 14.33 -10.33
#